data_AF-A0A9D7E3I1-F1
#
_entry.id   AF-A0A9D7E3I1-F1
#
_cell.length_a   1.000
_cell.length_b   1.000
_cell.length_c   1.000
_cell.angle_alpha   90.00
_cell.angle_beta   90.00
_cell.angle_gamma   90.00
#
_symmetry.space_group_name_H-M   'P 1'
#
loop_
_entity.id
_entity.type
_entity.pdbx_description
1 polymer ?
#
loop_
_entity_poly.entity_id
_entity_poly.type
_entity_poly.pdbx_seq_one_letter_code
_entity_poly.pdbx_strand_id
1 'polypeptide(L)'
;MSRLLATAALALGFSTLAMAQETHSHAPDAAVHELTLNAGQRWATDEHLRKAMGRIRSGMNASLQDIHQSRLADASYGALAEMVNAEVGYMVSNCKLEPRADAQLHLLIAQLLEGADVMAGKRTQVKRQQGAVTVIGALENYGTYFDDPSWKPLAH
;
A
#
# COMPACT_ATOMS: atom_id res chain seq x y z
N MET A 1 -6.92 -54.41 -58.82
CA MET A 1 -8.18 -55.16 -58.64
C MET A 1 -8.41 -55.34 -57.15
N SER A 2 -9.61 -54.97 -56.65
CA SER A 2 -10.36 -55.57 -55.51
C SER A 2 -9.59 -56.03 -54.26
N ARG A 3 -9.95 -55.76 -52.99
CA ARG A 3 -11.20 -55.42 -52.26
C ARG A 3 -10.74 -55.12 -50.80
N LEU A 4 -11.18 -54.04 -50.14
CA LEU A 4 -12.32 -53.97 -49.20
C LEU A 4 -12.33 -55.03 -48.07
N LEU A 5 -12.37 -54.54 -46.82
CA LEU A 5 -12.98 -55.06 -45.57
C LEU A 5 -12.06 -54.74 -44.36
N ALA A 6 -12.48 -54.42 -43.14
CA ALA A 6 -13.69 -53.88 -42.53
C ALA A 6 -13.35 -53.66 -41.04
N THR A 7 -13.74 -52.51 -40.50
CA THR A 7 -14.21 -52.22 -39.12
C THR A 7 -13.94 -53.19 -37.97
N ALA A 8 -13.41 -52.68 -36.85
CA ALA A 8 -14.19 -52.36 -35.64
C ALA A 8 -13.26 -51.95 -34.47
N ALA A 9 -13.32 -50.69 -34.04
CA ALA A 9 -12.66 -50.22 -32.82
C ALA A 9 -13.71 -50.08 -31.73
N LEU A 10 -13.58 -50.87 -30.66
CA LEU A 10 -14.41 -50.77 -29.45
C LEU A 10 -13.54 -50.13 -28.36
N ALA A 11 -13.72 -48.84 -28.10
CA ALA A 11 -13.10 -48.15 -26.97
C ALA A 11 -14.16 -47.90 -25.90
N LEU A 12 -14.02 -48.56 -24.75
CA LEU A 12 -14.81 -48.27 -23.56
C LEU A 12 -14.34 -46.94 -22.96
N GLY A 13 -15.20 -45.93 -23.02
CA GLY A 13 -14.99 -44.65 -22.33
C GLY A 13 -15.28 -44.79 -20.83
N PHE A 14 -14.25 -44.61 -20.01
CA PHE A 14 -14.41 -44.35 -18.58
C PHE A 14 -14.86 -42.89 -18.39
N SER A 15 -16.11 -42.70 -17.94
CA SER A 15 -16.57 -41.37 -17.50
C SER A 15 -16.10 -41.13 -16.06
N THR A 16 -15.00 -40.38 -15.91
CA THR A 16 -14.60 -39.80 -14.63
C THR A 16 -15.60 -38.71 -14.25
N LEU A 17 -16.28 -38.84 -13.10
CA LEU A 17 -17.08 -37.76 -12.52
C LEU A 17 -16.16 -36.54 -12.31
N ALA A 18 -16.52 -35.43 -12.96
CA ALA A 18 -15.88 -34.14 -12.76
C ALA A 18 -16.10 -33.70 -11.30
N MET A 19 -15.01 -33.45 -10.59
CA MET A 19 -15.04 -32.66 -9.36
C MET A 19 -15.48 -31.24 -9.75
N ALA A 20 -16.57 -30.77 -9.16
CA ALA A 20 -16.93 -29.37 -9.24
C ALA A 20 -15.79 -28.55 -8.62
N GLN A 21 -14.98 -27.94 -9.47
CA GLN A 21 -14.05 -26.91 -9.04
C GLN A 21 -14.91 -25.72 -8.61
N GLU A 22 -14.97 -25.45 -7.31
CA GLU A 22 -15.36 -24.14 -6.81
C GLU A 22 -14.44 -23.11 -7.45
N THR A 23 -14.91 -22.49 -8.53
CA THR A 23 -14.27 -21.33 -9.10
C THR A 23 -14.52 -20.19 -8.13
N HIS A 24 -13.57 -19.98 -7.20
CA HIS A 24 -13.39 -18.68 -6.56
C HIS A 24 -13.13 -17.66 -7.66
N SER A 25 -14.22 -17.08 -8.14
CA SER A 25 -14.22 -16.00 -9.12
C SER A 25 -13.84 -14.76 -8.35
N HIS A 26 -12.54 -14.51 -8.21
CA HIS A 26 -12.08 -13.18 -7.89
C HIS A 26 -12.47 -12.31 -9.10
N ALA A 27 -13.39 -11.38 -8.89
CA ALA A 27 -13.50 -10.23 -9.77
C ALA A 27 -12.09 -9.66 -9.98
N PRO A 28 -11.74 -9.15 -11.17
CA PRO A 28 -10.42 -8.58 -11.40
C PRO A 28 -10.36 -7.22 -10.70
N ASP A 29 -10.23 -7.22 -9.37
CA ASP A 29 -9.44 -6.18 -8.73
C ASP A 29 -8.01 -6.45 -9.21
N ALA A 30 -7.69 -5.89 -10.38
CA ALA A 30 -6.32 -5.78 -10.82
C ALA A 30 -5.55 -5.20 -9.65
N ALA A 31 -4.55 -5.95 -9.16
CA ALA A 31 -3.72 -5.49 -8.05
C ALA A 31 -3.31 -4.04 -8.34
N VAL A 32 -3.62 -3.15 -7.39
CA VAL A 32 -3.33 -1.73 -7.55
C VAL A 32 -1.83 -1.58 -7.35
N HIS A 33 -1.12 -1.17 -8.40
CA HIS A 33 0.34 -0.96 -8.35
C HIS A 33 0.73 0.52 -8.41
N GLU A 34 -0.25 1.40 -8.64
CA GLU A 34 -0.04 2.85 -8.75
C GLU A 34 -1.18 3.59 -8.03
N LEU A 35 -0.86 4.75 -7.47
CA LEU A 35 -1.86 5.65 -6.92
C LEU A 35 -2.73 6.22 -8.03
N THR A 36 -4.05 6.14 -7.86
CA THR A 36 -5.02 6.67 -8.82
C THR A 36 -6.09 7.48 -8.11
N LEU A 37 -6.78 8.36 -8.83
CA LEU A 37 -7.97 9.05 -8.33
C LEU A 37 -9.22 8.17 -8.53
N ASN A 38 -10.22 8.35 -7.67
CA ASN A 38 -11.55 7.77 -7.83
C ASN A 38 -12.31 8.48 -8.96
N ALA A 39 -12.12 8.04 -10.21
CA ALA A 39 -12.72 8.65 -11.40
C ALA A 39 -12.48 10.19 -11.46
N GLY A 40 -11.26 10.62 -11.11
CA GLY A 40 -10.88 12.03 -11.07
C GLY A 40 -11.16 12.74 -9.74
N GLN A 41 -11.79 12.07 -8.77
CA GLN A 41 -11.99 12.58 -7.41
C GLN A 41 -11.00 11.96 -6.42
N ARG A 42 -10.71 12.67 -5.33
CA ARG A 42 -9.95 12.09 -4.22
C ARG A 42 -10.76 11.01 -3.50
N TRP A 43 -10.09 10.04 -2.91
CA TRP A 43 -10.69 8.97 -2.12
C TRP A 43 -11.21 9.50 -0.79
N ALA A 44 -12.41 9.05 -0.38
CA ALA A 44 -12.95 9.39 0.93
C ALA A 44 -12.05 8.88 2.06
N THR A 45 -12.05 9.61 3.18
CA THR A 45 -11.30 9.24 4.38
C THR A 45 -12.22 8.94 5.55
N ASP A 46 -11.76 8.09 6.47
CA ASP A 46 -12.37 7.93 7.79
C ASP A 46 -11.61 8.73 8.86
N GLU A 47 -12.18 8.80 10.08
CA GLU A 47 -11.60 9.56 11.18
C GLU A 47 -10.27 9.00 11.70
N HIS A 48 -10.05 7.69 11.58
CA HIS A 48 -8.86 7.01 12.09
C HIS A 48 -7.67 7.27 11.17
N LEU A 49 -7.90 7.19 9.86
CA LEU A 49 -6.92 7.57 8.84
C LEU A 49 -6.51 9.04 8.98
N ARG A 50 -7.48 9.97 9.02
CA ARG A 50 -7.19 11.41 9.17
C ARG A 50 -6.36 11.70 10.43
N LYS A 51 -6.72 11.08 11.55
CA LYS A 51 -6.00 11.23 12.82
C LYS A 51 -4.55 10.75 12.70
N ALA A 52 -4.34 9.54 12.17
CA ALA A 52 -3.01 8.96 12.08
C ALA A 52 -2.12 9.75 11.11
N MET A 53 -2.63 10.06 9.91
CA MET A 53 -1.88 10.85 8.93
C MET A 53 -1.58 12.25 9.44
N GLY A 54 -2.51 12.90 10.14
CA GLY A 54 -2.29 14.20 10.76
C GLY A 54 -1.18 14.18 11.82
N ARG A 55 -1.08 13.10 12.60
CA ARG A 55 -0.02 12.89 13.60
C ARG A 55 1.33 12.64 12.95
N ILE A 56 1.39 11.75 11.96
CA ILE A 56 2.62 11.49 11.20
C ILE A 56 3.11 12.79 10.56
N ARG A 57 2.22 13.51 9.85
CA ARG A 57 2.52 14.80 9.24
C ARG A 57 3.06 15.81 10.25
N SER A 58 2.44 15.92 11.43
CA SER A 58 2.90 16.86 12.46
C SER A 58 4.26 16.49 13.03
N GLY A 59 4.52 15.20 13.29
CA GLY A 59 5.80 14.71 13.77
C GLY A 59 6.93 14.93 12.76
N MET A 60 6.68 14.62 11.49
CA MET A 60 7.64 14.87 10.41
C MET A 60 7.89 16.37 10.22
N ASN A 61 6.83 17.19 10.23
CA ASN A 61 6.94 18.64 10.09
C ASN A 61 7.81 19.28 11.18
N ALA A 62 7.74 18.77 12.41
CA ALA A 62 8.55 19.27 13.53
C ALA A 62 10.07 19.06 13.32
N SER A 63 10.45 18.07 12.50
CA SER A 63 11.86 17.77 12.19
C SER A 63 12.26 18.19 10.77
N LEU A 64 11.35 18.76 9.99
CA LEU A 64 11.50 18.95 8.54
C LEU A 64 12.73 19.78 8.17
N GLN A 65 12.97 20.88 8.89
CA GLN A 65 14.13 21.74 8.64
C GLN A 65 15.47 21.01 8.89
N ASP A 66 15.56 20.23 9.98
CA ASP A 66 16.78 19.47 10.29
C ASP A 66 16.96 18.27 9.35
N ILE A 67 15.87 17.70 8.83
CA ILE A 67 15.92 16.69 7.75
C ILE A 67 16.48 17.33 6.48
N HIS A 68 15.98 18.50 6.05
CA HIS A 68 16.48 19.19 4.84
C HIS A 68 17.95 19.59 4.96
N GLN A 69 18.34 20.05 6.13
CA GLN A 69 19.69 20.55 6.38
C GLN A 69 20.65 19.43 6.80
N SER A 70 20.20 18.16 6.75
CA SER A 70 20.96 16.97 7.12
C SER A 70 21.60 17.05 8.52
N ARG A 71 20.88 17.65 9.48
CA ARG A 71 21.32 17.83 10.87
C ARG A 71 20.58 16.97 11.89
N LEU A 72 19.51 16.29 11.49
CA LEU A 72 18.76 15.43 12.39
C LEU A 72 19.63 14.24 12.84
N ALA A 73 19.69 13.99 14.15
CA ALA A 73 20.48 12.90 14.72
C ALA A 73 19.86 11.51 14.44
N ASP A 74 20.69 10.47 14.39
CA ASP A 74 20.25 9.09 14.15
C ASP A 74 19.18 8.61 15.14
N ALA A 75 19.33 8.96 16.42
CA ALA A 75 18.35 8.64 17.46
C ALA A 75 16.98 9.31 17.19
N SER A 76 16.99 10.53 16.67
CA SER A 76 15.77 11.25 16.30
C SER A 76 15.10 10.64 15.07
N TYR A 77 15.86 10.15 14.09
CA TYR A 77 15.30 9.33 13.01
C TYR A 77 14.66 8.03 13.54
N GLY A 78 15.30 7.39 14.53
CA GLY A 78 14.72 6.22 15.21
C GLY A 78 13.37 6.52 15.87
N ALA A 79 13.28 7.63 16.61
CA ALA A 79 12.04 8.06 17.24
C ALA A 79 10.93 8.40 16.22
N LEU A 80 11.29 9.03 15.09
CA LEU A 80 10.34 9.27 13.99
C LEU A 80 9.84 7.95 13.39
N ALA A 81 10.73 6.97 13.19
CA ALA A 81 10.36 5.65 12.68
C ALA A 81 9.39 4.91 13.60
N GLU A 82 9.63 4.94 14.92
CA GLU A 82 8.73 4.35 15.90
C GLU A 82 7.35 5.01 15.89
N MET A 83 7.31 6.35 15.83
CA MET A 83 6.06 7.10 15.73
C MET A 83 5.28 6.76 14.45
N VAL A 84 5.95 6.70 13.29
CA VAL A 84 5.32 6.31 12.02
C VAL A 84 4.73 4.90 12.13
N ASN A 85 5.51 3.92 12.61
CA ASN A 85 5.04 2.55 12.77
C ASN A 85 3.83 2.44 13.71
N ALA A 86 3.83 3.18 14.82
CA ALA A 86 2.74 3.18 15.78
C ALA A 86 1.44 3.74 15.18
N GLU A 87 1.53 4.86 14.45
CA GLU A 87 0.36 5.48 13.81
C GLU A 87 -0.14 4.67 12.60
N VAL A 88 0.74 4.01 11.85
CA VAL A 88 0.35 3.01 10.83
C VAL A 88 -0.39 1.84 11.47
N GLY A 89 0.15 1.26 12.55
CA GLY A 89 -0.52 0.18 13.28
C GLY A 89 -1.90 0.60 13.80
N TYR A 90 -2.01 1.83 14.30
CA TYR A 90 -3.28 2.42 14.70
C TYR A 90 -4.27 2.53 13.54
N MET A 91 -3.90 3.14 12.41
CA MET A 91 -4.86 3.34 11.31
C MET A 91 -5.32 2.02 10.70
N VAL A 92 -4.43 1.03 10.55
CA VAL A 92 -4.78 -0.30 10.05
C VAL A 92 -5.74 -1.01 11.00
N SER A 93 -5.46 -1.00 12.30
CA SER A 93 -6.30 -1.68 13.30
C SER A 93 -7.70 -1.07 13.47
N ASN A 94 -7.90 0.16 12.98
CA ASN A 94 -9.14 0.90 13.11
C ASN A 94 -9.75 1.27 11.74
N CYS A 95 -9.25 0.70 10.64
CA CYS A 95 -9.66 1.06 9.28
C CYS A 95 -11.16 0.80 9.06
N LYS A 96 -11.84 1.80 8.48
CA LYS A 96 -13.27 1.74 8.11
C LYS A 96 -13.49 2.23 6.68
N LEU A 97 -12.45 2.24 5.86
CA LEU A 97 -12.54 2.66 4.47
C LEU A 97 -13.30 1.64 3.62
N GLU A 98 -13.93 2.14 2.57
CA GLU A 98 -14.41 1.28 1.49
C GLU A 98 -13.23 0.57 0.80
N PRO A 99 -13.40 -0.68 0.31
CA PRO A 99 -12.29 -1.52 -0.16
C PRO A 99 -11.38 -0.88 -1.20
N ARG A 100 -11.92 -0.06 -2.11
CA ARG A 100 -11.12 0.60 -3.15
C ARG A 100 -10.25 1.74 -2.61
N ALA A 101 -10.75 2.48 -1.61
CA ALA A 101 -9.97 3.51 -0.93
C ALA A 101 -8.87 2.86 -0.07
N ASP A 102 -9.19 1.75 0.60
CA ASP A 102 -8.23 0.96 1.37
C ASP A 102 -7.10 0.38 0.50
N ALA A 103 -7.42 -0.13 -0.69
CA ALA A 103 -6.42 -0.60 -1.65
C ALA A 103 -5.43 0.50 -2.06
N GLN A 104 -5.89 1.76 -2.18
CA GLN A 104 -5.04 2.92 -2.46
C GLN A 104 -4.23 3.32 -1.22
N LEU A 105 -4.82 3.21 -0.03
CA LEU A 105 -4.13 3.49 1.24
C LEU A 105 -2.96 2.52 1.46
N HIS A 106 -3.12 1.25 1.09
CA HIS A 106 -2.07 0.25 1.24
C HIS A 106 -0.78 0.61 0.50
N LEU A 107 -0.84 1.30 -0.64
CA LEU A 107 0.35 1.81 -1.33
C LEU A 107 1.09 2.86 -0.52
N LEU A 108 0.36 3.76 0.14
CA LEU A 108 0.95 4.76 1.02
C LEU A 108 1.51 4.12 2.29
N ILE A 109 0.80 3.15 2.88
CA ILE A 109 1.27 2.40 4.04
C ILE A 109 2.60 1.70 3.73
N ALA A 110 2.72 1.08 2.54
CA ALA A 110 3.98 0.45 2.13
C ALA A 110 5.14 1.45 2.10
N GLN A 111 4.93 2.65 1.54
CA GLN A 111 5.94 3.71 1.52
C GLN A 111 6.27 4.24 2.93
N LEU A 112 5.26 4.41 3.79
CA LEU A 112 5.44 4.84 5.17
C LEU A 112 6.30 3.84 5.96
N LEU A 113 6.00 2.54 5.84
CA LEU A 113 6.75 1.47 6.52
C LEU A 113 8.17 1.32 5.97
N GLU A 114 8.35 1.41 4.64
CA GLU A 114 9.68 1.41 4.03
C GLU A 114 10.53 2.59 4.53
N GLY A 115 9.95 3.79 4.53
CA GLY A 115 10.63 4.98 5.04
C GLY A 115 10.98 4.87 6.52
N ALA A 116 10.07 4.33 7.34
CA ALA A 116 10.32 4.06 8.75
C ALA A 116 11.46 3.05 8.96
N ASP A 117 11.52 1.97 8.18
CA ASP A 117 12.60 0.99 8.24
C ASP A 117 13.97 1.60 7.92
N VAL A 118 14.02 2.47 6.90
CA VAL A 118 15.25 3.19 6.54
C VAL A 118 15.63 4.19 7.64
N MET A 119 14.68 4.96 8.20
CA MET A 119 14.94 5.88 9.32
C MET A 119 15.43 5.15 10.58
N ALA A 120 14.93 3.95 10.84
CA ALA A 120 15.38 3.09 11.93
C ALA A 120 16.79 2.51 11.70
N GLY A 121 17.38 2.70 10.51
CA GLY A 121 18.70 2.18 10.15
C GLY A 121 18.70 0.69 9.81
N LYS A 122 17.54 0.09 9.50
CA LYS A 122 17.46 -1.32 9.08
C LYS A 122 18.05 -1.55 7.69
N ARG A 123 18.25 -0.48 6.91
CA ARG A 123 18.91 -0.48 5.60
C ARG A 123 20.27 0.22 5.71
N THR A 124 21.32 -0.52 6.07
CA THR A 124 22.66 0.06 6.36
C THR A 124 23.34 0.72 5.16
N GLN A 125 22.94 0.37 3.93
CA GLN A 125 23.46 0.95 2.68
C GLN A 125 22.77 2.28 2.30
N VAL A 126 21.70 2.67 3.02
CA VAL A 126 20.86 3.83 2.69
C VAL A 126 20.92 4.84 3.83
N LYS A 127 21.05 6.13 3.51
CA LYS A 127 21.01 7.19 4.52
C LYS A 127 19.62 7.25 5.18
N ARG A 128 19.58 7.36 6.51
CA ARG A 128 18.32 7.51 7.28
C ARG A 128 17.45 8.68 6.79
N GLN A 129 18.09 9.78 6.38
CA GLN A 129 17.43 10.92 5.73
C GLN A 129 16.56 10.51 4.53
N GLN A 130 17.02 9.55 3.73
CA GLN A 130 16.25 9.07 2.57
C GLN A 130 14.94 8.41 3.02
N GLY A 131 14.94 7.72 4.16
CA GLY A 131 13.72 7.17 4.75
C GLY A 131 12.73 8.26 5.14
N ALA A 132 13.23 9.35 5.73
CA ALA A 132 12.38 10.50 6.05
C ALA A 132 11.81 11.17 4.80
N VAL A 133 12.60 11.28 3.72
CA VAL A 133 12.14 11.78 2.41
C VAL A 133 11.06 10.86 1.84
N THR A 134 11.19 9.54 1.94
CA THR A 134 10.15 8.59 1.52
C THR A 134 8.84 8.81 2.30
N VAL A 135 8.91 8.98 3.62
CA VAL A 135 7.72 9.29 4.45
C VAL A 135 7.09 10.62 4.03
N ILE A 136 7.89 11.66 3.80
CA ILE A 136 7.42 12.98 3.34
C ILE A 136 6.68 12.85 2.00
N GLY A 137 7.24 12.12 1.03
CA GLY A 137 6.58 11.86 -0.25
C GLY A 137 5.25 11.11 -0.09
N ALA A 138 5.17 10.14 0.82
CA ALA A 138 3.91 9.45 1.11
C ALA A 138 2.83 10.41 1.69
N LEU A 139 3.24 11.39 2.51
CA LEU A 139 2.33 12.41 3.06
C LEU A 139 1.86 13.40 1.99
N GLU A 140 2.71 13.76 1.04
CA GLU A 140 2.32 14.58 -0.13
C GLU A 140 1.32 13.84 -1.02
N ASN A 141 1.59 12.56 -1.28
CA ASN A 141 0.68 11.69 -2.00
C ASN A 141 -0.67 11.57 -1.30
N TYR A 142 -0.70 11.43 0.03
CA TYR A 142 -1.95 11.44 0.79
C TYR A 142 -2.78 12.70 0.53
N GLY A 143 -2.17 13.89 0.61
CA GLY A 143 -2.87 15.15 0.33
C GLY A 143 -3.36 15.28 -1.13
N THR A 144 -2.73 14.55 -2.05
CA THR A 144 -3.10 14.53 -3.47
C THR A 144 -4.25 13.59 -3.75
N TYR A 145 -4.24 12.38 -3.15
CA TYR A 145 -5.16 11.29 -3.50
C TYR A 145 -6.33 11.11 -2.51
N PHE A 146 -6.24 11.61 -1.28
CA PHE A 146 -7.26 11.42 -0.25
C PHE A 146 -7.93 12.73 0.15
N ASP A 147 -9.25 12.67 0.31
CA ASP A 147 -10.08 13.79 0.71
C ASP A 147 -10.11 13.90 2.23
N ASP A 148 -9.11 14.59 2.76
CA ASP A 148 -9.01 14.99 4.15
C ASP A 148 -9.18 16.51 4.26
N PRO A 149 -10.37 16.99 4.66
CA PRO A 149 -10.64 18.43 4.77
C PRO A 149 -9.76 19.16 5.79
N SER A 150 -9.13 18.43 6.71
CA SER A 150 -8.23 18.99 7.71
C SER A 150 -6.77 18.99 7.27
N TRP A 151 -6.46 18.40 6.10
CA TRP A 151 -5.10 18.23 5.65
C TRP A 151 -4.43 19.57 5.35
N LYS A 152 -3.20 19.69 5.82
CA LYS A 152 -2.32 20.82 5.52
C LYS A 152 -1.06 20.25 4.89
N PRO A 153 -0.70 20.65 3.66
CA PRO A 153 0.56 20.26 3.06
C PRO A 153 1.75 20.58 3.99
N LEU A 154 2.82 19.81 3.85
CA LEU A 154 4.11 20.20 4.41
C LEU A 154 4.62 21.40 3.62
N ALA A 155 5.17 22.40 4.32
CA ALA A 155 5.82 23.54 3.68
C ALA A 155 7.32 23.25 3.68
N HIS A 156 7.86 22.96 2.50
CA HIS A 156 9.27 22.65 2.29
C HIS A 156 9.92 23.54 1.24
#